data_AF-A0A6S6RXQ7-F1
#
_entry.id   AF-A0A6S6RXQ7-F1
#
_cell.length_a   1.000
_cell.length_b   1.000
_cell.length_c   1.000
_cell.angle_alpha   90.00
_cell.angle_beta   90.00
_cell.angle_gamma   90.00
#
_symmetry.space_group_name_H-M   'P 1'
#
loop_
_entity.id
_entity.type
_entity.pdbx_description
1 polymer ?
#
loop_
_entity_poly.entity_id
_entity_poly.type
_entity_poly.pdbx_seq_one_letter_code
_entity_poly.pdbx_strand_id
1 'polypeptide(L)' 'MSIHANIEILSWESAFFKRKTAKLHFALDATIVSLDQLVDYDIVQAKIATADTKQIDAILAMGFGW' A
#
# COMPACT_ATOMS: atom_id res chain seq x y z
N MET A 1 -4.80 -5.24 -12.59
CA MET A 1 -4.64 -6.15 -11.44
C MET A 1 -5.02 -5.38 -10.20
N SER A 2 -5.76 -6.00 -9.29
CA SER A 2 -6.34 -5.32 -8.12
C SER A 2 -5.86 -6.05 -6.87
N ILE A 3 -5.31 -5.31 -5.91
CA ILE A 3 -4.86 -5.87 -4.62
C ILE A 3 -5.92 -5.62 -3.57
N HIS A 4 -6.13 -6.60 -2.69
CA HIS A 4 -7.01 -6.45 -1.54
C HIS A 4 -6.16 -6.00 -0.35
N ALA A 5 -6.29 -4.73 0.02
CA ALA A 5 -5.56 -4.15 1.13
C ALA A 5 -6.35 -2.99 1.75
N ASN A 6 -6.21 -2.84 3.06
CA ASN A 6 -6.70 -1.67 3.75
C ASN A 6 -5.61 -0.59 3.73
N ILE A 7 -5.96 0.64 3.39
CA ILE A 7 -5.06 1.78 3.43
C ILE A 7 -5.12 2.36 4.84
N GLU A 8 -4.05 2.22 5.61
CA GLU A 8 -3.91 2.80 6.94
C GLU A 8 -3.06 4.06 6.86
N ILE A 9 -3.63 5.21 7.25
CA ILE A 9 -2.91 6.48 7.25
C ILE A 9 -1.99 6.51 8.46
N LEU A 10 -0.69 6.68 8.21
CA LEU A 10 0.31 6.73 9.26
C LEU A 10 0.42 8.17 9.76
N SER A 11 -0.51 8.59 10.63
CA SER A 11 -0.57 9.99 11.10
C SER A 11 0.72 10.45 11.79
N TRP A 12 1.42 9.54 12.49
CA TRP A 12 2.70 9.85 13.14
C TRP A 12 3.83 10.05 12.13
N GLU A 13 4.03 9.11 11.19
CA GLU A 13 5.02 9.27 10.11
C GLU A 13 4.70 10.47 9.22
N SER A 14 3.42 10.69 8.95
CA SER A 14 3.00 11.83 8.15
C SER A 14 3.38 13.16 8.80
N ALA A 15 3.20 13.26 10.13
CA ALA A 15 3.62 14.42 10.91
C ALA A 15 5.15 14.55 10.99
N PHE A 16 5.88 13.44 11.12
CA PHE A 16 7.34 13.42 11.23
C PHE A 16 8.03 13.79 9.91
N PHE A 17 7.63 13.16 8.80
CA PHE A 17 8.20 13.39 7.46
C PHE A 17 7.57 14.58 6.73
N LYS A 18 6.50 15.18 7.29
CA LYS A 18 5.66 16.21 6.64
C LYS A 18 5.15 15.80 5.25
N ARG A 19 4.82 14.52 5.10
CA ARG A 19 4.33 13.90 3.85
C ARG A 19 3.10 13.09 4.15
N LYS A 20 2.15 12.97 3.23
CA LYS A 20 1.02 12.05 3.42
C LYS A 20 1.52 10.62 3.22
N THR A 21 1.78 9.92 4.31
CA THR A 21 2.23 8.54 4.28
C THR A 21 1.10 7.60 4.65
N ALA A 22 0.95 6.53 3.87
CA ALA A 22 0.01 5.47 4.14
C ALA A 22 0.67 4.10 4.04
N LYS A 23 0.07 3.13 4.71
CA LYS A 23 0.52 1.75 4.71
C LYS A 23 -0.60 0.84 4.22
N LEU A 24 -0.26 -0.03 3.29
CA LEU A 24 -1.11 -1.08 2.81
C LEU A 24 -1.04 -2.26 3.78
N HIS A 25 -2.18 -2.57 4.39
CA HIS A 25 -2.38 -3.73 5.22
C HIS A 25 -3.19 -4.78 4.45
N PHE A 26 -2.52 -5.84 4.04
CA PHE A 26 -3.15 -6.93 3.29
C PHE A 26 -3.94 -7.83 4.24
N ALA A 27 -5.24 -8.00 3.97
CA ALA A 27 -6.10 -8.94 4.67
C ALA A 27 -7.10 -9.56 3.69
N LEU A 28 -7.58 -10.76 4.00
CA LEU A 28 -8.55 -11.48 3.15
C LEU A 28 -9.89 -10.75 3.03
N ASP A 29 -10.26 -9.98 4.06
CA ASP A 29 -11.49 -9.15 4.09
C ASP A 29 -11.27 -7.72 3.59
N ALA A 30 -10.05 -7.41 3.13
CA ALA A 30 -9.72 -6.05 2.75
C ALA A 30 -10.38 -5.65 1.42
N THR A 31 -10.70 -4.35 1.33
CA THR A 31 -11.19 -3.73 0.10
C THR A 31 -10.14 -3.73 -1.00
N ILE A 32 -10.62 -3.72 -2.25
CA ILE A 32 -9.78 -3.57 -3.41
C ILE A 32 -9.19 -2.16 -3.43
N VAL A 33 -7.87 -2.07 -3.47
CA VAL A 33 -7.14 -0.81 -3.63
C VAL A 33 -6.96 -0.53 -5.12
N SER A 34 -7.36 0.67 -5.52
CA SER A 34 -7.10 1.24 -6.84
C SER A 34 -6.00 2.30 -6.78
N LEU A 35 -5.30 2.49 -7.88
CA LEU A 35 -4.21 3.48 -8.00
C LEU A 35 -4.67 4.91 -7.70
N ASP A 36 -5.91 5.24 -8.05
CA ASP A 36 -6.55 6.53 -7.76
C ASP A 36 -6.72 6.81 -6.26
N GLN A 37 -6.83 5.79 -5.41
CA GLN A 37 -6.79 5.98 -3.95
C GLN A 37 -5.38 6.26 -3.44
N LEU A 38 -4.36 5.76 -4.14
CA LEU A 38 -2.96 5.90 -3.75
C LEU A 38 -2.38 7.25 -4.17
N VAL A 39 -2.97 7.91 -5.18
CA VAL A 39 -2.47 9.19 -5.73
C VAL A 39 -2.55 10.35 -4.73
N ASP A 40 -3.40 10.28 -3.70
CA ASP A 40 -3.47 11.30 -2.65
C ASP A 40 -2.29 11.22 -1.65
N TYR A 41 -1.57 10.09 -1.63
CA TYR A 41 -0.47 9.83 -0.72
C TYR A 41 0.87 10.03 -1.43
N ASP A 42 1.80 10.70 -0.74
CA ASP A 42 3.15 10.94 -1.24
C ASP A 42 4.01 9.66 -1.15
N ILE A 43 3.79 8.88 -0.09
CA ILE A 43 4.47 7.61 0.13
C ILE A 43 3.45 6.56 0.55
N VAL A 44 3.42 5.45 -0.17
CA VAL A 44 2.62 4.27 0.19
C VAL A 44 3.56 3.12 0.48
N GLN A 45 3.48 2.56 1.68
CA GLN A 45 4.30 1.45 2.12
C GLN A 45 3.48 0.17 2.11
N ALA A 46 4.01 -0.91 1.54
CA ALA A 46 3.37 -2.21 1.58
C ALA A 46 4.22 -3.17 2.40
N LYS A 47 3.62 -3.83 3.41
CA LYS A 47 4.29 -4.90 4.15
C LYS A 47 3.71 -6.24 3.70
N ILE A 48 4.48 -6.95 2.88
CA ILE A 48 4.12 -8.28 2.36
C ILE A 48 5.08 -9.31 2.93
N ALA A 49 4.59 -10.52 3.21
CA ALA A 49 5.46 -11.65 3.54
C ALA A 49 6.21 -12.11 2.29
N THR A 50 7.52 -12.36 2.39
CA THR A 50 8.35 -12.81 1.26
C THR A 50 7.88 -14.12 0.63
N ALA A 51 7.10 -14.91 1.36
CA ALA A 51 6.47 -16.14 0.87
C ALA A 51 5.26 -15.88 -0.05
N ASP A 52 4.64 -14.70 0.00
CA ASP A 52 3.48 -14.35 -0.81
C ASP A 52 3.90 -13.68 -2.12
N THR A 53 4.50 -14.48 -3.01
CA THR A 53 4.98 -14.03 -4.32
C THR A 53 3.87 -13.50 -5.22
N LYS A 54 2.62 -13.95 -5.03
CA LYS A 54 1.46 -13.44 -5.76
C LYS A 54 1.15 -11.99 -5.40
N GLN A 55 1.19 -11.63 -4.12
CA GLN A 55 1.05 -10.23 -3.71
C GLN A 55 2.21 -9.37 -4.15
N ILE A 56 3.44 -9.90 -4.10
CA ILE A 56 4.62 -9.19 -4.56
C ILE A 56 4.47 -8.85 -6.05
N ASP A 57 4.13 -9.83 -6.90
CA ASP A 57 3.90 -9.61 -8.33
C ASP A 57 2.78 -8.59 -8.57
N ALA A 58 1.67 -8.70 -7.84
CA ALA A 58 0.55 -7.76 -7.97
C ALA A 58 0.95 -6.32 -7.62
N ILE A 59 1.77 -6.11 -6.58
CA ILE A 59 2.27 -4.80 -6.18
C ILE A 59 3.27 -4.25 -7.18
N LEU A 60 4.20 -5.07 -7.66
CA LEU A 60 5.15 -4.68 -8.70
C LEU A 60 4.40 -4.29 -9.99
N ALA A 61 3.34 -5.01 -10.35
CA ALA A 61 2.47 -4.70 -11.47
C ALA A 61 1.66 -3.40 -11.29
N MET A 62 1.42 -2.97 -10.05
CA MET A 62 0.83 -1.66 -9.74
C MET A 62 1.84 -0.50 -9.82
N GLY A 63 3.11 -0.78 -10.12
CA GLY A 63 4.15 0.24 -10.29
C GLY A 63 4.89 0.61 -9.01
N PHE A 64 4.75 -0.17 -7.94
CA PHE A 64 5.56 0.01 -6.74
C PHE A 64 7.02 -0.38 -7.03
N GLY A 65 7.91 0.60 -6.94
CA GLY A 65 9.36 0.40 -6.95
C GLY A 65 9.89 0.13 -5.54
N TRP A 66 11.08 -0.45 -5.48
CA TRP A 66 11.80 -0.72 -4.23
C TRP A 66 12.64 0.49 -3.82
#